data_AF-A0A6I1EJ38-F1
#
_entry.id   AF-A0A6I1EJ38-F1
#
_cell.length_a   1.000
_cell.length_b   1.000
_cell.length_c   1.000
_cell.angle_alpha   90.00
_cell.angle_beta   90.00
_cell.angle_gamma   90.00
#
_symmetry.space_group_name_H-M   'P 1'
#
loop_
_entity.id
_entity.type
_entity.pdbx_description
1 polymer ?
#
loop_
_entity_poly.entity_id
_entity_poly.type
_entity_poly.pdbx_seq_one_letter_code
_entity_poly.pdbx_strand_id
1 'polypeptide(L)'
;MEITGVSRPQEISPDISSDALEAFDCEVPVLNDWLRSRVFLSEKFSGRSTYVVLTPEGYIAGYFCLSNAVISGDRLSPAERRNKLDPMPCLLLVRLAVDRNWKNKGLGKAMLVEALKITKEITDISNIYALVVEPGSESESSFYEHFGFRKCKSGEIPILFFEIGNPEVGNDDGKSKRMTTKERKELQSILAKITPENLHTRMDFGNPIGNEQL
;
A
#
# COMPACT_ATOMS: atom_id res chain seq x y z
N MET A 1 -1.80 16.21 -3.25
CA MET A 1 -3.13 15.61 -3.07
C MET A 1 -3.49 15.58 -1.60
N GLU A 2 -4.11 16.65 -1.11
CA GLU A 2 -4.98 16.57 0.06
C GLU A 2 -6.34 16.08 -0.47
N ILE A 3 -6.77 14.89 -0.06
CA ILE A 3 -8.14 14.46 -0.31
C ILE A 3 -8.99 15.21 0.71
N THR A 4 -9.74 16.18 0.24
CA THR A 4 -10.58 17.01 1.11
C THR A 4 -11.75 16.19 1.64
N GLY A 5 -12.11 16.39 2.91
CA GLY A 5 -13.26 15.74 3.53
C GLY A 5 -12.97 14.34 4.07
N VAL A 6 -11.70 13.97 4.27
CA VAL A 6 -11.30 12.78 5.03
C VAL A 6 -10.04 13.04 5.87
N SER A 7 -9.82 12.19 6.88
CA SER A 7 -8.62 12.18 7.70
C SER A 7 -7.40 11.65 6.93
N ARG A 8 -6.22 11.75 7.54
CA ARG A 8 -5.10 10.87 7.18
C ARG A 8 -5.40 9.44 7.63
N PRO A 9 -4.74 8.42 7.03
CA PRO A 9 -4.78 7.09 7.60
C PRO A 9 -4.32 7.12 9.06
N GLN A 10 -5.09 6.48 9.93
CA GLN A 10 -4.81 6.33 11.35
C GLN A 10 -5.03 4.88 11.74
N GLU A 11 -4.29 4.39 12.73
CA GLU A 11 -4.50 3.03 13.24
C GLU A 11 -5.93 2.86 13.74
N ILE A 12 -6.53 1.70 13.46
CA ILE A 12 -7.93 1.45 13.85
C ILE A 12 -8.05 1.40 15.37
N SER A 13 -8.92 2.23 15.93
CA SER A 13 -9.22 2.24 17.37
C SER A 13 -10.45 1.38 17.68
N PRO A 14 -10.48 0.69 18.84
CA PRO A 14 -11.70 0.07 19.39
C PRO A 14 -12.87 1.04 19.56
N ASP A 15 -12.63 2.36 19.57
CA ASP A 15 -13.66 3.39 19.69
C ASP A 15 -14.44 3.65 18.40
N ILE A 16 -14.06 3.00 17.28
CA ILE A 16 -14.82 3.12 16.02
C ILE A 16 -16.24 2.57 16.22
N SER A 17 -17.24 3.32 15.76
CA SER A 17 -18.63 2.90 15.97
C SER A 17 -18.98 1.68 15.13
N SER A 18 -19.86 0.82 15.65
CA SER A 18 -20.40 -0.31 14.89
C SER A 18 -21.10 0.17 13.62
N ASP A 19 -21.80 1.31 13.68
CA ASP A 19 -22.46 1.91 12.51
C ASP A 19 -21.46 2.28 11.41
N ALA A 20 -20.26 2.79 11.77
CA ALA A 20 -19.22 3.11 10.81
C ALA A 20 -18.64 1.86 10.12
N LEU A 21 -18.51 0.74 10.86
CA LEU A 21 -18.07 -0.54 10.30
C LEU A 21 -19.11 -1.16 9.37
N GLU A 22 -20.39 -1.12 9.77
CA GLU A 22 -21.50 -1.67 8.99
C GLU A 22 -21.75 -0.88 7.71
N ALA A 23 -21.64 0.46 7.78
CA ALA A 23 -21.86 1.36 6.65
C ALA A 23 -20.80 1.27 5.55
N PHE A 24 -19.60 0.76 5.85
CA PHE A 24 -18.53 0.62 4.86
C PHE A 24 -18.91 -0.37 3.76
N ASP A 25 -18.76 0.06 2.50
CA ASP A 25 -18.99 -0.80 1.35
C ASP A 25 -18.03 -0.48 0.20
N CYS A 26 -17.02 -1.33 0.00
CA CYS A 26 -16.11 -1.26 -1.16
C CYS A 26 -16.58 -2.10 -2.37
N GLU A 27 -17.82 -2.63 -2.33
CA GLU A 27 -18.41 -3.52 -3.34
C GLU A 27 -17.75 -4.90 -3.44
N VAL A 28 -16.84 -5.23 -2.50
CA VAL A 28 -16.18 -6.53 -2.40
C VAL A 28 -16.59 -7.18 -1.06
N PRO A 29 -17.55 -8.12 -1.05
CA PRO A 29 -18.13 -8.65 0.19
C PRO A 29 -17.10 -9.19 1.18
N VAL A 30 -16.10 -9.94 0.71
CA VAL A 30 -15.05 -10.51 1.57
C VAL A 30 -14.22 -9.45 2.30
N LEU A 31 -14.06 -8.25 1.73
CA LEU A 31 -13.36 -7.14 2.36
C LEU A 31 -14.26 -6.42 3.38
N ASN A 32 -15.52 -6.18 3.01
CA ASN A 32 -16.53 -5.58 3.90
C ASN A 32 -16.75 -6.46 5.15
N ASP A 33 -16.97 -7.76 4.96
CA ASP A 33 -17.25 -8.70 6.05
C ASP A 33 -16.06 -8.89 6.98
N TRP A 34 -14.84 -8.83 6.43
CA TRP A 34 -13.63 -8.88 7.23
C TRP A 34 -13.50 -7.65 8.14
N LEU A 35 -13.77 -6.45 7.61
CA LEU A 35 -13.71 -5.21 8.39
C LEU A 35 -14.71 -5.24 9.56
N ARG A 36 -15.95 -5.70 9.31
CA ARG A 36 -17.02 -5.79 10.32
C ARG A 36 -16.72 -6.78 11.44
N SER A 37 -16.19 -7.96 11.10
CA SER A 37 -16.18 -9.10 12.03
C SER A 37 -14.80 -9.51 12.56
N ARG A 38 -13.71 -9.10 11.91
CA ARG A 38 -12.37 -9.67 12.16
C ARG A 38 -11.30 -8.65 12.50
N VAL A 39 -11.52 -7.37 12.22
CA VAL A 39 -10.46 -6.34 12.29
C VAL A 39 -9.79 -6.27 13.67
N PHE A 40 -10.55 -6.21 14.76
CA PHE A 40 -9.99 -6.13 16.12
C PHE A 40 -9.37 -7.44 16.62
N LEU A 41 -9.84 -8.58 16.12
CA LEU A 41 -9.20 -9.86 16.40
C LEU A 41 -7.83 -9.95 15.71
N SER A 42 -7.70 -9.38 14.51
CA SER A 42 -6.41 -9.36 13.81
C SER A 42 -5.38 -8.42 14.41
N GLU A 43 -5.78 -7.23 14.89
CA GLU A 43 -4.88 -6.32 15.60
C GLU A 43 -4.29 -6.99 16.85
N LYS A 44 -5.15 -7.70 17.60
CA LYS A 44 -4.75 -8.30 18.88
C LYS A 44 -3.94 -9.59 18.75
N PHE A 45 -4.17 -10.39 17.71
CA PHE A 45 -3.65 -11.77 17.67
C PHE A 45 -2.96 -12.17 16.37
N SER A 46 -3.07 -11.39 15.29
CA SER A 46 -2.57 -11.80 13.96
C SER A 46 -1.29 -11.09 13.50
N GLY A 47 -0.73 -10.19 14.31
CA GLY A 47 0.46 -9.42 13.92
C GLY A 47 0.21 -8.55 12.68
N ARG A 48 -1.01 -8.02 12.57
CA ARG A 48 -1.46 -7.12 11.51
C ARG A 48 -1.71 -5.75 12.09
N SER A 49 -1.39 -4.72 11.32
CA SER A 49 -1.70 -3.33 11.65
C SER A 49 -2.66 -2.78 10.61
N THR A 50 -3.84 -2.36 11.06
CA THR A 50 -4.90 -1.85 10.19
C THR A 50 -5.04 -0.35 10.35
N TYR A 51 -5.06 0.34 9.22
CA TYR A 51 -5.20 1.79 9.15
C TYR A 51 -6.50 2.15 8.44
N VAL A 52 -7.25 3.09 9.00
CA VAL A 52 -8.53 3.60 8.47
C VAL A 52 -8.42 5.08 8.12
N VAL A 53 -9.15 5.48 7.11
CA VAL A 53 -9.39 6.87 6.74
C VAL A 53 -10.83 7.21 7.06
N LEU A 54 -11.07 8.25 7.86
CA LEU A 54 -12.40 8.61 8.36
C LEU A 54 -12.92 9.89 7.70
N THR A 55 -14.22 9.97 7.47
CA THR A 55 -14.91 11.24 7.16
C THR A 55 -15.06 12.10 8.42
N PRO A 56 -15.39 13.40 8.31
CA PRO A 56 -15.67 14.25 9.47
C PRO A 56 -16.79 13.71 10.37
N GLU A 57 -17.72 12.96 9.81
CA GLU A 57 -18.85 12.33 10.50
C GLU A 57 -18.46 11.00 11.17
N GLY A 58 -17.23 10.54 11.02
CA GLY A 58 -16.72 9.30 11.64
C GLY A 58 -16.94 8.02 10.83
N TYR A 59 -17.42 8.12 9.57
CA TYR A 59 -17.55 6.96 8.69
C TYR A 59 -16.21 6.59 8.05
N ILE A 60 -16.03 5.31 7.71
CA ILE A 60 -14.80 4.83 7.07
C ILE A 60 -14.89 5.12 5.56
N ALA A 61 -13.99 5.94 5.06
CA ALA A 61 -13.84 6.22 3.62
C ALA A 61 -12.93 5.20 2.91
N GLY A 62 -12.05 4.55 3.67
CA GLY A 62 -11.13 3.54 3.15
C GLY A 62 -10.28 2.93 4.28
N TYR A 63 -9.70 1.77 4.02
CA TYR A 63 -8.76 1.14 4.95
C TYR A 63 -7.68 0.34 4.22
N PHE A 64 -6.57 0.10 4.91
CA PHE A 64 -5.56 -0.85 4.47
C PHE A 64 -4.95 -1.61 5.65
N CYS A 65 -4.32 -2.75 5.37
CA CYS A 65 -3.77 -3.63 6.39
C CYS A 65 -2.35 -4.07 6.01
N LEU A 66 -1.41 -3.93 6.95
CA LEU A 66 -0.03 -4.35 6.81
C LEU A 66 0.24 -5.58 7.69
N SER A 67 1.11 -6.47 7.22
CA SER A 67 1.66 -7.57 8.01
C SER A 67 3.11 -7.83 7.67
N ASN A 68 3.84 -8.46 8.59
CA ASN A 68 5.16 -9.00 8.28
C ASN A 68 5.04 -10.12 7.24
N ALA A 69 6.01 -10.17 6.33
CA ALA A 69 6.08 -11.19 5.29
C ALA A 69 7.54 -11.49 4.92
N VAL A 70 7.72 -12.52 4.11
CA VAL A 70 9.00 -12.82 3.48
C VAL A 70 8.79 -13.15 2.01
N ILE A 71 9.77 -12.81 1.17
CA ILE A 71 9.82 -13.28 -0.22
C ILE A 71 11.01 -14.23 -0.38
N SER A 72 10.70 -15.45 -0.82
CA SER A 72 11.72 -16.46 -1.13
C SER A 72 12.50 -16.07 -2.38
N GLY A 73 13.81 -16.29 -2.38
CA GLY A 73 14.72 -15.92 -3.47
C GLY A 73 14.39 -16.62 -4.79
N ASP A 74 13.76 -17.80 -4.76
CA ASP A 74 13.29 -18.52 -5.94
C ASP A 74 12.15 -17.82 -6.70
N ARG A 75 11.46 -16.86 -6.06
CA ARG A 75 10.41 -16.04 -6.68
C ARG A 75 10.96 -14.85 -7.43
N LEU A 76 12.25 -14.54 -7.23
CA LEU A 76 12.95 -13.42 -7.85
C LEU A 76 13.97 -13.88 -8.90
N SER A 77 14.31 -12.98 -9.81
CA SER A 77 15.40 -13.23 -10.75
C SER A 77 16.76 -13.38 -10.04
N PRO A 78 17.74 -14.03 -10.68
CA PRO A 78 19.11 -14.09 -10.15
C PRO A 78 19.73 -12.73 -9.88
N ALA A 79 19.34 -11.68 -10.61
CA ALA A 79 19.81 -10.32 -10.38
C ALA A 79 19.17 -9.70 -9.12
N GLU A 80 17.87 -9.89 -8.93
CA GLU A 80 17.10 -9.34 -7.81
C GLU A 80 17.47 -9.97 -6.45
N ARG A 81 17.79 -11.26 -6.42
CA ARG A 81 18.17 -11.97 -5.18
C ARG A 81 19.67 -11.92 -4.86
N ARG A 82 20.51 -11.32 -5.71
CA ARG A 82 21.96 -11.32 -5.54
C ARG A 82 22.34 -10.56 -4.25
N ASN A 83 23.17 -11.18 -3.41
CA ASN A 83 23.64 -10.61 -2.15
C ASN A 83 22.52 -10.24 -1.15
N LYS A 84 21.34 -10.84 -1.28
CA LYS A 84 20.22 -10.67 -0.34
C LYS A 84 20.13 -11.88 0.58
N LEU A 85 19.54 -11.68 1.77
CA LEU A 85 19.13 -12.79 2.64
C LEU A 85 18.08 -13.65 1.92
N ASP A 86 18.01 -14.94 2.22
CA ASP A 86 16.96 -15.82 1.69
C ASP A 86 16.36 -16.63 2.85
N PRO A 87 15.07 -16.43 3.20
CA PRO A 87 14.12 -15.53 2.54
C PRO A 87 14.32 -14.05 2.94
N MET A 88 13.92 -13.12 2.05
CA MET A 88 14.06 -11.67 2.26
C MET A 88 12.90 -11.13 3.14
N PRO A 89 13.19 -10.43 4.26
CA PRO A 89 12.15 -9.84 5.09
C PRO A 89 11.43 -8.70 4.35
N CYS A 90 10.10 -8.66 4.42
CA CYS A 90 9.25 -7.69 3.73
C CYS A 90 8.06 -7.28 4.61
N LEU A 91 7.36 -6.24 4.18
CA LEU A 91 5.96 -6.02 4.57
C LEU A 91 5.03 -6.48 3.46
N LEU A 92 3.86 -6.97 3.83
CA LEU A 92 2.76 -7.29 2.94
C LEU A 92 1.63 -6.30 3.16
N LEU A 93 1.21 -5.63 2.09
CA LEU A 93 -0.06 -4.92 2.02
C LEU A 93 -1.15 -5.96 1.72
N VAL A 94 -1.74 -6.47 2.80
CA VAL A 94 -2.69 -7.61 2.77
C VAL A 94 -4.03 -7.19 2.18
N ARG A 95 -4.44 -5.94 2.46
CA ARG A 95 -5.73 -5.39 2.02
C ARG A 95 -5.58 -3.91 1.74
N LEU A 96 -6.26 -3.45 0.70
CA LEU A 96 -6.44 -2.04 0.37
C LEU A 96 -7.87 -1.90 -0.18
N ALA A 97 -8.72 -1.14 0.50
CA ALA A 97 -10.13 -1.02 0.14
C ALA A 97 -10.60 0.44 0.28
N VAL A 98 -11.36 0.90 -0.71
CA VAL A 98 -11.95 2.24 -0.75
C VAL A 98 -13.46 2.10 -0.75
N ASP A 99 -14.14 2.84 0.13
CA ASP A 99 -15.60 2.88 0.13
C ASP A 99 -16.12 3.39 -1.21
N ARG A 100 -17.22 2.83 -1.71
CA ARG A 100 -17.82 3.16 -3.01
C ARG A 100 -18.06 4.66 -3.22
N ASN A 101 -18.36 5.41 -2.16
CA ASN A 101 -18.60 6.86 -2.22
C ASN A 101 -17.29 7.66 -2.38
N TRP A 102 -16.15 7.01 -2.18
CA TRP A 102 -14.81 7.59 -2.23
C TRP A 102 -13.93 7.02 -3.36
N LYS A 103 -14.45 6.04 -4.12
CA LYS A 103 -13.79 5.50 -5.32
C LYS A 103 -13.52 6.58 -6.36
N ASN A 104 -12.46 6.38 -7.15
CA ASN A 104 -12.03 7.31 -8.20
C ASN A 104 -11.66 8.73 -7.72
N LYS A 105 -11.55 8.98 -6.41
CA LYS A 105 -11.12 10.28 -5.85
C LYS A 105 -9.62 10.32 -5.49
N GLY A 106 -8.87 9.29 -5.87
CA GLY A 106 -7.45 9.14 -5.54
C GLY A 106 -7.17 8.58 -4.14
N LEU A 107 -8.20 8.15 -3.39
CA LEU A 107 -8.04 7.64 -2.02
C LEU A 107 -7.21 6.35 -1.94
N GLY A 108 -7.42 5.41 -2.88
CA GLY A 108 -6.60 4.19 -2.96
C GLY A 108 -5.11 4.51 -3.15
N LYS A 109 -4.80 5.46 -4.04
CA LYS A 109 -3.43 5.96 -4.26
C LYS A 109 -2.85 6.60 -3.00
N ALA A 110 -3.61 7.46 -2.32
CA ALA A 110 -3.15 8.12 -1.11
C ALA A 110 -2.83 7.11 0.00
N MET A 111 -3.66 6.09 0.18
CA MET A 111 -3.43 5.01 1.13
C MET A 111 -2.24 4.12 0.75
N LEU A 112 -2.05 3.80 -0.53
CA LEU A 112 -0.87 3.07 -1.01
C LEU A 112 0.42 3.86 -0.76
N VAL A 113 0.40 5.17 -1.01
CA VAL A 113 1.53 6.04 -0.68
C VAL A 113 1.84 5.98 0.81
N GLU A 114 0.83 6.03 1.67
CA GLU A 114 1.03 5.92 3.13
C GLU A 114 1.64 4.56 3.52
N ALA A 115 1.15 3.46 2.95
CA ALA A 115 1.73 2.13 3.17
C ALA A 115 3.22 2.07 2.78
N LEU A 116 3.60 2.69 1.66
CA LEU A 116 5.00 2.79 1.23
C LEU A 116 5.85 3.62 2.21
N LYS A 117 5.30 4.69 2.82
CA LYS A 117 6.01 5.46 3.85
C LYS A 117 6.28 4.64 5.09
N ILE A 118 5.24 3.95 5.60
CA ILE A 118 5.38 3.05 6.76
C ILE A 118 6.42 1.97 6.46
N THR A 119 6.44 1.43 5.24
CA THR A 119 7.44 0.45 4.82
C THR A 119 8.85 1.05 4.81
N LYS A 120 9.01 2.28 4.33
CA LYS A 120 10.29 3.00 4.34
C LYS A 120 10.78 3.23 5.77
N GLU A 121 9.90 3.64 6.67
CA GLU A 121 10.22 3.83 8.09
C GLU A 121 10.70 2.53 8.74
N ILE A 122 10.01 1.41 8.49
CA ILE A 122 10.43 0.10 9.00
C ILE A 122 11.77 -0.32 8.39
N THR A 123 12.03 0.01 7.13
CA THR A 123 13.32 -0.26 6.49
C THR A 123 14.47 0.45 7.19
N ASP A 124 14.25 1.68 7.66
CA ASP A 124 15.29 2.45 8.37
C ASP A 124 15.60 1.85 9.76
N ILE A 125 14.68 1.07 10.34
CA ILE A 125 14.84 0.43 11.66
C ILE A 125 15.37 -1.00 11.55
N SER A 126 14.79 -1.82 10.67
CA SER A 126 15.02 -3.28 10.61
C SER A 126 15.46 -3.80 9.24
N ASN A 127 15.73 -2.90 8.29
CA ASN A 127 16.26 -3.19 6.96
C ASN A 127 15.48 -4.27 6.20
N ILE A 128 14.18 -4.05 6.02
CA ILE A 128 13.32 -4.88 5.17
C ILE A 128 13.54 -4.57 3.68
N TYR A 129 13.29 -5.56 2.83
CA TYR A 129 13.59 -5.49 1.40
C TYR A 129 12.54 -4.72 0.59
N ALA A 130 11.26 -4.96 0.84
CA ALA A 130 10.19 -4.48 -0.03
C ALA A 130 8.83 -4.38 0.68
N LEU A 131 7.94 -3.59 0.06
CA LEU A 131 6.49 -3.76 0.22
C LEU A 131 5.99 -4.75 -0.83
N VAL A 132 5.25 -5.76 -0.40
CA VAL A 132 4.71 -6.84 -1.23
C VAL A 132 3.19 -6.73 -1.29
N VAL A 133 2.60 -7.14 -2.40
CA VAL A 133 1.15 -7.28 -2.61
C VAL A 133 0.84 -8.60 -3.30
N GLU A 134 -0.36 -9.12 -3.04
CA GLU A 134 -0.93 -10.30 -3.71
C GLU A 134 -2.24 -9.88 -4.38
N PRO A 135 -2.20 -9.33 -5.62
CA PRO A 135 -3.39 -8.85 -6.29
C PRO A 135 -4.38 -9.99 -6.56
N GLY A 136 -5.67 -9.76 -6.32
CA GLY A 136 -6.74 -10.72 -6.61
C GLY A 136 -7.19 -10.71 -8.08
N SER A 137 -6.77 -9.71 -8.86
CA SER A 137 -7.20 -9.49 -10.25
C SER A 137 -6.12 -8.85 -11.12
N GLU A 138 -6.28 -8.93 -12.45
CA GLU A 138 -5.38 -8.24 -13.39
C GLU A 138 -5.52 -6.71 -13.31
N SER A 139 -6.72 -6.20 -13.00
CA SER A 139 -6.94 -4.78 -12.75
C SER A 139 -6.17 -4.29 -11.52
N GLU A 140 -6.18 -5.06 -10.43
CA GLU A 140 -5.36 -4.74 -9.24
C GLU A 140 -3.86 -4.85 -9.57
N SER A 141 -3.45 -5.85 -10.33
CA SER A 141 -2.05 -5.97 -10.78
C SER A 141 -1.62 -4.73 -11.55
N SER A 142 -2.45 -4.28 -12.50
CA SER A 142 -2.19 -3.07 -13.31
C SER A 142 -2.11 -1.82 -12.44
N PHE A 143 -2.96 -1.69 -11.42
CA PHE A 143 -2.90 -0.60 -10.45
C PHE A 143 -1.54 -0.57 -9.73
N TYR A 144 -1.07 -1.68 -9.17
CA TYR A 144 0.22 -1.71 -8.47
C TYR A 144 1.43 -1.54 -9.43
N GLU A 145 1.38 -2.13 -10.62
CA GLU A 145 2.42 -1.95 -11.65
C GLU A 145 2.54 -0.49 -12.09
N HIS A 146 1.42 0.24 -12.17
CA HIS A 146 1.42 1.68 -12.43
C HIS A 146 2.24 2.45 -11.38
N PHE A 147 2.20 2.04 -10.10
CA PHE A 147 3.02 2.62 -9.03
C PHE A 147 4.47 2.09 -8.98
N GLY A 148 4.87 1.26 -9.94
CA GLY A 148 6.24 0.76 -10.05
C GLY A 148 6.51 -0.54 -9.29
N PHE A 149 5.46 -1.23 -8.82
CA PHE A 149 5.63 -2.59 -8.33
C PHE A 149 6.01 -3.52 -9.50
N ARG A 150 6.86 -4.50 -9.21
CA ARG A 150 7.34 -5.49 -10.19
C ARG A 150 6.77 -6.87 -9.89
N LYS A 151 6.33 -7.59 -10.93
CA LYS A 151 5.89 -8.99 -10.83
C LYS A 151 7.07 -9.90 -10.47
N CYS A 152 6.84 -10.80 -9.52
CA CYS A 152 7.74 -11.93 -9.26
C CYS A 152 7.73 -12.89 -10.45
N LYS A 153 8.84 -13.60 -10.67
CA LYS A 153 9.00 -14.47 -11.85
C LYS A 153 8.33 -15.84 -11.71
N SER A 154 7.95 -16.23 -10.51
CA SER A 154 7.48 -17.59 -10.20
C SER A 154 6.32 -17.61 -9.19
N GLY A 155 5.34 -18.47 -9.46
CA GLY A 155 4.18 -18.74 -8.62
C GLY A 155 2.87 -18.80 -9.42
N GLU A 156 1.91 -19.60 -8.94
CA GLU A 156 0.55 -19.65 -9.48
C GLU A 156 -0.24 -18.38 -9.15
N ILE A 157 0.08 -17.73 -8.02
CA ILE A 157 -0.52 -16.48 -7.57
C ILE A 157 0.41 -15.31 -7.93
N PRO A 158 -0.09 -14.27 -8.61
CA PRO A 158 0.71 -13.10 -8.92
C PRO A 158 1.11 -12.41 -7.63
N ILE A 159 2.41 -12.19 -7.45
CA ILE A 159 2.94 -11.43 -6.33
C ILE A 159 3.80 -10.33 -6.90
N LEU A 160 3.54 -9.11 -6.45
CA LEU A 160 4.26 -7.94 -6.89
C LEU A 160 4.97 -7.32 -5.71
N PHE A 161 6.12 -6.71 -5.95
CA PHE A 161 6.91 -6.07 -4.90
C PHE A 161 7.46 -4.72 -5.33
N PHE A 162 7.56 -3.82 -4.36
CA PHE A 162 8.20 -2.51 -4.49
C PHE A 162 9.43 -2.51 -3.57
N GLU A 163 10.62 -2.53 -4.18
CA GLU A 163 11.90 -2.55 -3.45
C GLU A 163 12.16 -1.19 -2.80
N ILE A 164 12.36 -1.21 -1.47
CA ILE A 164 12.65 -0.01 -0.69
C ILE A 164 14.17 0.10 -0.56
N GLY A 165 14.82 0.97 -1.35
CA GLY A 165 16.24 1.28 -1.17
C GLY A 165 17.16 1.24 -2.39
N ASN A 166 16.63 1.12 -3.63
CA ASN A 166 17.49 1.21 -4.81
C ASN A 166 16.91 2.15 -5.89
N PRO A 167 17.38 3.42 -5.95
CA PRO A 167 16.98 4.33 -7.03
C PRO A 167 17.60 3.98 -8.40
N GLU A 168 18.57 3.07 -8.49
CA GLU A 168 19.38 2.86 -9.71
C GLU A 168 19.19 1.51 -10.45
N VAL A 169 18.38 0.56 -9.99
CA VAL A 169 18.16 -0.69 -10.77
C VAL A 169 16.83 -0.61 -11.51
N GLY A 170 16.89 0.10 -12.63
CA GLY A 170 15.90 0.04 -13.71
C GLY A 170 16.61 -0.18 -15.04
N ASN A 171 17.36 -1.28 -15.17
CA ASN A 171 17.70 -1.79 -16.49
C ASN A 171 16.56 -2.69 -16.98
N ASP A 172 16.03 -2.28 -18.13
CA ASP A 172 15.11 -2.92 -19.10
C ASP A 172 15.06 -4.46 -19.01
N ASP A 173 13.91 -5.14 -19.05
CA ASP A 173 13.02 -5.25 -20.22
C ASP A 173 11.57 -5.57 -19.79
N GLY A 174 10.57 -4.85 -20.29
CA GLY A 174 9.17 -5.26 -20.13
C GLY A 174 8.17 -4.13 -20.26
N LYS A 175 7.40 -4.15 -21.35
CA LYS A 175 6.34 -3.20 -21.70
C LYS A 175 5.19 -3.18 -20.68
N SER A 176 5.35 -2.47 -19.57
CA SER A 176 4.21 -1.92 -18.81
C SER A 176 4.26 -0.40 -18.93
N LYS A 177 3.12 0.25 -19.17
CA LYS A 177 2.98 1.72 -19.25
C LYS A 177 3.55 2.32 -17.96
N ARG A 178 4.84 2.71 -18.02
CA ARG A 178 5.57 3.30 -16.91
C ARG A 178 4.86 4.58 -16.48
N MET A 179 4.73 4.74 -15.17
CA MET A 179 4.66 6.03 -14.50
C MET A 179 5.52 7.06 -15.25
N THR A 180 4.94 8.19 -15.63
CA THR A 180 5.65 9.24 -16.37
C THR A 180 6.89 9.67 -15.59
N THR A 181 7.92 10.17 -16.27
CA THR A 181 9.14 10.68 -15.63
C THR A 181 8.83 11.73 -14.55
N LYS A 182 7.72 12.46 -14.72
CA LYS A 182 7.20 13.44 -13.76
C LYS A 182 6.68 12.77 -12.49
N GLU A 183 5.81 11.78 -12.63
CA GLU A 183 5.26 11.01 -11.51
C GLU A 183 6.32 10.23 -10.73
N ARG A 184 7.30 9.66 -11.44
CA ARG A 184 8.41 8.94 -10.79
C ARG A 184 9.27 9.89 -9.98
N LYS A 185 9.57 11.07 -10.52
CA LYS A 185 10.27 12.14 -9.79
C LYS A 185 9.45 12.65 -8.62
N GLU A 186 8.13 12.73 -8.75
CA GLU A 186 7.23 13.18 -7.69
C GLU A 186 7.18 12.16 -6.54
N LEU A 187 6.96 10.87 -6.84
CA LEU A 187 6.96 9.80 -5.85
C LEU A 187 8.33 9.65 -5.17
N GLN A 188 9.43 9.75 -5.92
CA GLN A 188 10.77 9.77 -5.34
C GLN A 188 11.05 11.05 -4.54
N SER A 189 10.56 12.20 -4.97
CA SER A 189 10.67 13.45 -4.21
C SER A 189 9.90 13.38 -2.90
N ILE A 190 8.72 12.75 -2.91
CA ILE A 190 7.91 12.49 -1.73
C ILE A 190 8.66 11.55 -0.78
N LEU A 191 9.14 10.40 -1.27
CA LEU A 191 9.85 9.42 -0.45
C LEU A 191 11.18 9.98 0.11
N ALA A 192 11.89 10.80 -0.66
CA ALA A 192 13.17 11.39 -0.24
C ALA A 192 13.03 12.53 0.78
N LYS A 193 11.84 13.14 0.90
CA LYS A 193 11.56 14.19 1.90
C LYS A 193 11.15 13.63 3.26
N ILE A 194 10.89 12.33 3.34
CA ILE A 194 10.55 11.65 4.59
C ILE A 194 11.85 11.45 5.37
N THR A 195 11.97 12.17 6.47
CA THR A 195 13.07 12.04 7.43
C THR A 195 12.48 11.63 8.78
N PRO A 196 13.28 11.00 9.67
CA PRO A 196 12.85 10.68 11.03
C PRO A 196 12.30 11.90 11.81
N GLU A 197 12.75 13.11 11.45
CA GLU A 197 12.41 14.38 12.11
C GLU A 197 11.10 15.00 11.62
N ASN A 198 10.64 14.66 10.41
CA ASN A 198 9.40 15.17 9.81
C ASN A 198 8.26 14.14 9.82
N LEU A 199 8.44 13.07 10.62
CA LEU A 199 7.56 11.91 10.82
C LEU A 199 6.08 12.27 11.09
N HIS A 200 5.81 13.47 11.60
CA HIS A 200 4.46 13.92 11.98
C HIS A 200 3.96 15.17 11.24
N THR A 201 4.75 15.74 10.33
CA THR A 201 4.48 17.07 9.75
C THR A 201 3.93 17.01 8.33
N ARG A 202 3.08 17.99 7.99
CA ARG A 202 2.38 18.11 6.70
C ARG A 202 3.34 18.15 5.50
N MET A 203 3.04 17.37 4.46
CA MET A 203 3.61 17.54 3.13
C MET A 203 2.52 17.45 2.06
N ASP A 204 2.64 18.31 1.06
CA ASP A 204 1.75 18.46 -0.09
C ASP A 204 2.20 17.58 -1.27
N PHE A 205 1.26 16.88 -1.91
CA PHE A 205 1.52 15.85 -2.93
C PHE A 205 1.09 16.23 -4.36
N GLY A 206 0.97 17.53 -4.70
CA GLY A 206 0.70 17.95 -6.09
C GLY A 206 -0.63 17.45 -6.69
N ASN A 207 -0.84 17.72 -8.00
CA ASN A 207 -2.11 17.53 -8.72
C ASN A 207 -2.29 16.10 -9.29
N PRO A 208 -3.55 15.62 -9.42
CA PRO A 208 -3.88 14.26 -9.81
C PRO A 208 -3.52 13.92 -11.27
N ILE A 209 -3.28 12.64 -11.52
CA ILE A 209 -3.01 12.06 -12.83
C ILE A 209 -3.94 10.86 -13.03
N GLY A 210 -4.69 10.88 -14.13
CA GLY A 210 -5.40 9.72 -14.68
C GLY A 210 -6.74 9.36 -14.05
N ASN A 211 -7.71 9.03 -14.91
CA ASN A 211 -9.01 8.42 -14.57
C ASN A 211 -8.80 6.96 -14.18
N GLU A 212 -8.97 6.56 -12.93
CA GLU A 212 -8.78 5.15 -12.55
C GLU A 212 -9.78 4.65 -11.50
N GLN A 213 -10.42 3.54 -11.88
CA GLN A 213 -11.30 2.68 -11.09
C GLN A 213 -10.49 1.95 -10.02
N LEU A 214 -10.69 2.37 -8.78
CA LEU A 214 -10.72 1.53 -7.57
C LEU A 214 -11.42 2.30 -6.45
#